data_AF-C3Y4S7-F1
#
_entry.id   AF-C3Y4S7-F1
#
_cell.length_a   1.000
_cell.length_b   1.000
_cell.length_c   1.000
_cell.angle_alpha   90.00
_cell.angle_beta   90.00
_cell.angle_gamma   90.00
#
_symmetry.space_group_name_H-M   'P 1'
#
loop_
_entity.id
_entity.type
_entity.pdbx_description
1 polymer ?
#
loop_
_entity_poly.entity_id
_entity_poly.type
_entity_poly.pdbx_seq_one_letter_code
_entity_poly.pdbx_strand_id
1 'polypeptide(L)'
;MEDQSGKTGIWGAIHMTKLSAVAEEFCELDEILSRGANLDSVERGYSRKLINAVSTEDEVLECEALKSLGDLYLQKAKMNDHKAENFNKACGLYIDVLRYCRTEDEKQVIEHRIRYAEKCTKLHHCQSHKKSDIGALDNTTLAVSMELLKLKEETKSREHGIIPLVEAFTNYFVAAVACKSKHQEVESLKGLGDLHLDKGRIGKDEAEFTKAARLYRAALDRCEEPDGRETLEHRIEYAEKVKRRQVKI
;
A
#
# COMPACT_ATOMS: atom_id res chain seq x y z
N MET A 1 45.98 -1.69 8.00
CA MET A 1 44.77 -1.81 8.83
C MET A 1 44.09 -0.46 8.77
N GLU A 2 43.20 -0.28 7.80
CA GLU A 2 42.40 0.94 7.70
C GLU A 2 41.13 0.78 8.54
N ASP A 3 40.93 1.79 9.38
CA ASP A 3 39.86 1.97 10.33
C ASP A 3 38.48 2.00 9.65
N GLN A 4 37.64 1.00 9.94
CA GLN A 4 36.24 0.94 9.50
C GLN A 4 35.26 1.53 10.53
N SER A 5 35.73 2.12 11.64
CA SER A 5 34.86 2.59 12.72
C SER A 5 34.07 3.87 12.41
N GLY A 6 34.47 4.64 11.39
CA GLY A 6 33.81 5.92 11.04
C GLY A 6 32.55 5.79 10.16
N LYS A 7 32.32 4.66 9.48
CA LYS A 7 31.21 4.52 8.50
C LYS A 7 29.90 4.04 9.13
N THR A 8 29.95 3.34 10.26
CA THR A 8 28.77 2.80 10.95
C THR A 8 27.96 3.89 11.68
N GLY A 9 28.61 4.93 12.21
CA GLY A 9 27.94 6.03 12.92
C GLY A 9 27.09 6.93 12.01
N ILE A 10 27.56 7.21 10.79
CA ILE A 10 26.87 8.10 9.84
C ILE A 10 25.62 7.42 9.27
N TRP A 11 25.73 6.15 8.87
CA TRP A 11 24.58 5.37 8.38
C TRP A 11 23.52 5.14 9.45
N GLY A 12 23.93 4.89 10.70
CA GLY A 12 23.01 4.79 11.84
C GLY A 12 22.26 6.10 12.12
N ALA A 13 22.95 7.24 12.05
CA ALA A 13 22.33 8.56 12.24
C ALA A 13 21.36 8.93 11.12
N ILE A 14 21.69 8.65 9.85
CA ILE A 14 20.80 8.87 8.70
C ILE A 14 19.54 8.01 8.83
N HIS A 15 19.69 6.74 9.19
CA HIS A 15 18.57 5.82 9.38
C HIS A 15 17.64 6.28 10.53
N MET A 16 18.20 6.67 11.68
CA MET A 16 17.44 7.23 12.80
C MET A 16 16.70 8.52 12.44
N THR A 17 17.34 9.42 11.69
CA THR A 17 16.71 10.67 11.24
C THR A 17 15.53 10.38 10.32
N LYS A 18 15.67 9.40 9.42
CA LYS A 18 14.57 8.96 8.54
C LYS A 18 13.40 8.37 9.33
N LEU A 19 13.67 7.55 10.35
CA LEU A 19 12.63 7.00 11.22
C LEU A 19 11.86 8.10 11.96
N SER A 20 12.54 9.15 12.46
CA SER A 20 11.89 10.28 13.13
C SER A 20 10.98 11.05 12.17
N ALA A 21 11.47 11.36 10.97
CA ALA A 21 10.69 12.07 9.96
C ALA A 21 9.43 11.28 9.56
N VAL A 22 9.57 9.96 9.37
CA VAL A 22 8.43 9.08 9.09
C VAL A 22 7.44 9.06 10.26
N ALA A 23 7.90 9.00 11.51
CA ALA A 23 7.00 9.05 12.66
C ALA A 23 6.23 10.39 12.75
N GLU A 24 6.90 11.51 12.49
CA GLU A 24 6.28 12.83 12.46
C GLU A 24 5.18 12.92 11.39
N GLU A 25 5.38 12.29 10.23
CA GLU A 25 4.39 12.24 9.17
C GLU A 25 3.08 11.55 9.60
N PHE A 26 3.13 10.59 10.53
CA PHE A 26 1.97 9.83 11.00
C PHE A 26 1.30 10.43 12.25
N CYS A 27 2.01 11.32 12.96
CA CYS A 27 1.62 11.84 14.26
C CYS A 27 0.17 12.36 14.33
N GLU A 28 -0.27 13.19 13.38
CA GLU A 28 -1.64 13.71 13.35
C GLU A 28 -2.69 12.60 13.26
N LEU A 29 -2.46 11.61 12.40
CA LEU A 29 -3.38 10.48 12.22
C LEU A 29 -3.39 9.58 13.44
N ASP A 30 -2.22 9.35 14.05
CA ASP A 30 -2.06 8.53 15.26
C ASP A 30 -2.77 9.16 16.47
N GLU A 31 -2.77 10.49 16.58
CA GLU A 31 -3.53 11.20 17.60
C GLU A 31 -5.04 11.04 17.40
N ILE A 32 -5.52 11.14 16.16
CA ILE A 32 -6.94 10.95 15.84
C ILE A 32 -7.35 9.50 16.12
N LEU A 33 -6.51 8.53 15.71
CA LEU A 33 -6.70 7.11 15.98
C LEU A 33 -6.81 6.85 17.49
N SER A 34 -5.89 7.42 18.28
CA SER A 34 -5.86 7.28 19.74
C SER A 34 -7.13 7.78 20.43
N ARG A 35 -7.81 8.77 19.84
CA ARG A 35 -9.12 9.26 20.32
C ARG A 35 -10.29 8.36 19.94
N GLY A 36 -10.10 7.45 18.98
CA GLY A 36 -11.12 6.51 18.48
C GLY A 36 -12.25 7.16 17.69
N ALA A 37 -12.04 8.39 17.20
CA ALA A 37 -13.00 9.11 16.37
C ALA A 37 -12.59 9.07 14.89
N ASN A 38 -13.57 9.14 13.98
CA ASN A 38 -13.34 9.30 12.54
C ASN A 38 -12.41 8.25 11.90
N LEU A 39 -12.57 6.97 12.29
CA LEU A 39 -11.71 5.88 11.82
C LEU A 39 -11.66 5.76 10.28
N ASP A 40 -12.72 6.13 9.56
CA ASP A 40 -12.72 6.12 8.10
C ASP A 40 -11.83 7.22 7.49
N SER A 41 -11.70 8.36 8.18
CA SER A 41 -10.78 9.42 7.76
C SER A 41 -9.34 9.00 8.03
N VAL A 42 -9.09 8.35 9.16
CA VAL A 42 -7.78 7.77 9.50
C VAL A 42 -7.39 6.70 8.50
N GLU A 43 -8.32 5.81 8.13
CA GLU A 43 -8.14 4.79 7.09
C GLU A 43 -7.70 5.44 5.78
N ARG A 44 -8.47 6.41 5.26
CA ARG A 44 -8.08 7.14 4.04
C ARG A 44 -6.71 7.80 4.17
N GLY A 45 -6.38 8.33 5.35
CA GLY A 45 -5.08 8.95 5.64
C GLY A 45 -3.92 7.96 5.51
N TYR A 46 -3.97 6.84 6.23
CA TYR A 46 -2.91 5.83 6.16
C TYR A 46 -2.86 5.14 4.80
N SER A 47 -3.99 4.86 4.16
CA SER A 47 -4.02 4.25 2.83
C SER A 47 -3.32 5.14 1.78
N ARG A 48 -3.50 6.45 1.84
CA ARG A 48 -2.75 7.40 0.99
C ARG A 48 -1.26 7.37 1.29
N LYS A 49 -0.86 7.29 2.56
CA LYS A 49 0.56 7.17 2.95
C LYS A 49 1.18 5.88 2.43
N LEU A 50 0.44 4.77 2.45
CA LEU A 50 0.88 3.51 1.87
C LEU A 50 1.14 3.63 0.37
N ILE A 51 0.19 4.18 -0.40
CA ILE A 51 0.40 4.40 -1.84
C ILE A 51 1.55 5.37 -2.11
N ASN A 52 1.68 6.43 -1.30
CA ASN A 52 2.82 7.34 -1.41
C ASN A 52 4.15 6.60 -1.22
N ALA A 53 4.26 5.77 -0.18
CA ALA A 53 5.45 4.97 0.10
C ALA A 53 5.80 4.03 -1.06
N VAL A 54 4.80 3.29 -1.57
CA VAL A 54 4.97 2.41 -2.73
C VAL A 54 5.43 3.20 -3.96
N SER A 55 4.80 4.34 -4.24
CA SER A 55 5.11 5.20 -5.38
C SER A 55 6.44 5.96 -5.26
N THR A 56 7.06 5.95 -4.06
CA THR A 56 8.36 6.56 -3.80
C THR A 56 9.45 5.54 -3.51
N GLU A 57 9.10 4.25 -3.51
CA GLU A 57 9.98 3.13 -3.15
C GLU A 57 10.60 3.31 -1.74
N ASP A 58 9.83 3.90 -0.81
CA ASP A 58 10.26 4.13 0.56
C ASP A 58 9.83 3.00 1.50
N GLU A 59 10.70 2.00 1.68
CA GLU A 59 10.45 0.84 2.54
C GLU A 59 10.11 1.22 3.99
N VAL A 60 10.72 2.29 4.54
CA VAL A 60 10.49 2.70 5.94
C VAL A 60 9.08 3.27 6.09
N LEU A 61 8.69 4.14 5.14
CA LEU A 61 7.35 4.71 5.09
C LEU A 61 6.29 3.64 4.82
N GLU A 62 6.60 2.65 3.97
CA GLU A 62 5.70 1.54 3.64
C GLU A 62 5.47 0.66 4.88
N CYS A 63 6.54 0.33 5.60
CA CYS A 63 6.45 -0.40 6.88
C CYS A 63 5.60 0.32 7.91
N GLU A 64 5.79 1.63 8.09
CA GLU A 64 5.00 2.41 9.03
C GLU A 64 3.53 2.43 8.62
N ALA A 65 3.24 2.69 7.33
CA ALA A 65 1.87 2.68 6.81
C ALA A 65 1.15 1.35 7.05
N LEU A 66 1.82 0.22 6.81
CA LEU A 66 1.26 -1.11 7.06
C LEU A 66 1.01 -1.38 8.55
N LYS A 67 1.94 -1.00 9.44
CA LYS A 67 1.75 -1.12 10.90
C LYS A 67 0.58 -0.27 11.38
N SER A 68 0.50 0.99 10.98
CA SER A 68 -0.56 1.92 11.39
C SER A 68 -1.93 1.49 10.87
N LEU A 69 -2.03 0.99 9.62
CA LEU A 69 -3.26 0.36 9.12
C LEU A 69 -3.64 -0.88 9.92
N GLY A 70 -2.66 -1.70 10.30
CA GLY A 70 -2.88 -2.86 11.17
C GLY A 70 -3.45 -2.45 12.54
N ASP A 71 -2.88 -1.41 13.16
CA ASP A 71 -3.35 -0.88 14.45
C ASP A 71 -4.78 -0.31 14.34
N LEU A 72 -5.07 0.40 13.24
CA LEU A 72 -6.40 0.91 12.92
C LEU A 72 -7.43 -0.23 12.82
N TYR A 73 -7.16 -1.27 12.04
CA TYR A 73 -8.10 -2.39 11.92
C TYR A 73 -8.22 -3.19 13.22
N LEU A 74 -7.14 -3.32 14.00
CA LEU A 74 -7.23 -3.89 15.34
C LEU A 74 -8.15 -3.06 16.25
N GLN A 75 -8.09 -1.72 16.15
CA GLN A 75 -8.98 -0.85 16.89
C GLN A 75 -10.44 -1.00 16.45
N LYS A 76 -10.72 -1.05 15.13
CA LYS A 76 -12.06 -1.36 14.60
C LYS A 76 -12.57 -2.70 15.16
N ALA A 77 -11.72 -3.73 15.18
CA ALA A 77 -12.06 -5.03 15.75
C ALA A 77 -12.36 -4.98 17.26
N LYS A 78 -11.61 -4.18 18.03
CA LYS A 78 -11.84 -3.98 19.47
C LYS A 78 -13.17 -3.27 19.75
N MET A 79 -13.68 -2.48 18.81
CA MET A 79 -14.99 -1.83 18.88
C MET A 79 -16.16 -2.77 18.49
N ASN A 80 -15.89 -4.05 18.25
CA ASN A 80 -16.82 -5.07 17.74
C ASN A 80 -17.42 -4.77 16.35
N ASP A 81 -16.90 -3.78 15.63
CA ASP A 81 -17.25 -3.52 14.25
C ASP A 81 -16.58 -4.57 13.34
N HIS A 82 -17.37 -5.31 12.57
CA HIS A 82 -16.91 -6.41 11.69
C HIS A 82 -15.74 -7.20 12.29
N LYS A 83 -15.87 -7.59 13.57
CA LYS A 83 -14.73 -7.92 14.45
C LYS A 83 -13.74 -8.92 13.86
N ALA A 84 -14.23 -10.04 13.33
CA ALA A 84 -13.38 -11.09 12.79
C ALA A 84 -12.69 -10.65 11.49
N GLU A 85 -13.39 -9.92 10.63
CA GLU A 85 -12.85 -9.38 9.39
C GLU A 85 -11.74 -8.36 9.67
N ASN A 86 -12.01 -7.38 10.54
CA ASN A 86 -11.03 -6.38 10.92
C ASN A 86 -9.82 -6.97 11.65
N PHE A 87 -10.03 -8.00 12.49
CA PHE A 87 -8.92 -8.75 13.09
C PHE A 87 -8.06 -9.45 12.02
N ASN A 88 -8.67 -10.09 11.04
CA ASN A 88 -7.96 -10.76 9.95
C ASN A 88 -7.19 -9.74 9.09
N LYS A 89 -7.80 -8.60 8.76
CA LYS A 89 -7.14 -7.50 8.04
C LYS A 89 -5.91 -7.00 8.80
N ALA A 90 -6.04 -6.75 10.10
CA ALA A 90 -4.93 -6.33 10.95
C ALA A 90 -3.77 -7.32 10.90
N CYS A 91 -4.06 -8.62 11.06
CA CYS A 91 -3.02 -9.66 10.99
C CYS A 91 -2.38 -9.77 9.61
N GLY A 92 -3.17 -9.66 8.53
CA GLY A 92 -2.64 -9.69 7.17
C GLY A 92 -1.66 -8.55 6.89
N LEU A 93 -2.00 -7.34 7.33
CA LEU A 93 -1.11 -6.17 7.23
C LEU A 93 0.17 -6.34 8.05
N TYR A 94 0.07 -6.79 9.30
CA TYR A 94 1.25 -7.10 10.11
C TYR A 94 2.14 -8.15 9.44
N ILE A 95 1.54 -9.19 8.85
CA ILE A 95 2.30 -10.21 8.13
C ILE A 95 3.03 -9.63 6.91
N ASP A 96 2.41 -8.71 6.15
CA ASP A 96 3.12 -8.11 5.00
C ASP A 96 4.32 -7.25 5.44
N VAL A 97 4.29 -6.66 6.64
CA VAL A 97 5.46 -5.95 7.23
C VAL A 97 6.68 -6.87 7.37
N LEU A 98 6.47 -8.18 7.61
CA LEU A 98 7.59 -9.13 7.77
C LEU A 98 8.48 -9.22 6.52
N ARG A 99 7.99 -8.83 5.35
CA ARG A 99 8.78 -8.79 4.10
C ARG A 99 9.94 -7.79 4.16
N TYR A 100 9.83 -6.80 5.04
CA TYR A 100 10.81 -5.72 5.19
C TYR A 100 11.71 -5.88 6.42
N CYS A 101 11.33 -6.73 7.39
CA CYS A 101 12.14 -6.98 8.58
C CYS A 101 13.48 -7.63 8.21
N ARG A 102 14.58 -6.98 8.60
CA ARG A 102 15.96 -7.45 8.34
C ARG A 102 16.57 -8.13 9.56
N THR A 103 16.09 -7.79 10.74
CA THR A 103 16.55 -8.32 12.02
C THR A 103 15.49 -9.19 12.68
N GLU A 104 15.92 -10.05 13.60
CA GLU A 104 15.00 -10.88 14.37
C GLU A 104 14.19 -10.04 15.37
N ASP A 105 14.79 -8.98 15.92
CA ASP A 105 14.11 -8.05 16.83
C ASP A 105 12.93 -7.36 16.15
N GLU A 106 13.09 -6.91 14.89
CA GLU A 106 11.99 -6.34 14.10
C GLU A 106 10.87 -7.33 13.87
N LYS A 107 11.19 -8.60 13.54
CA LYS A 107 10.17 -9.64 13.38
C LYS A 107 9.43 -9.90 14.69
N GLN A 108 10.13 -9.97 15.81
CA GLN A 108 9.52 -10.18 17.12
C GLN A 108 8.56 -9.05 17.49
N VAL A 109 8.84 -7.81 17.11
CA VAL A 109 7.91 -6.68 17.29
C VAL A 109 6.60 -6.93 16.54
N ILE A 110 6.67 -7.41 15.30
CA ILE A 110 5.48 -7.71 14.49
C ILE A 110 4.73 -8.93 15.03
N GLU A 111 5.42 -10.00 15.40
CA GLU A 111 4.78 -11.15 16.05
C GLU A 111 4.11 -10.77 17.37
N HIS A 112 4.72 -9.89 18.15
CA HIS A 112 4.12 -9.36 19.37
C HIS A 112 2.83 -8.60 19.07
N ARG A 113 2.78 -7.79 18.00
CA ARG A 113 1.54 -7.12 17.55
C ARG A 113 0.44 -8.13 17.19
N ILE A 114 0.77 -9.22 16.51
CA ILE A 114 -0.19 -10.30 16.19
C ILE A 114 -0.70 -10.98 17.46
N ARG A 115 0.21 -11.40 18.36
CA ARG A 115 -0.17 -12.02 19.65
C ARG A 115 -1.01 -11.07 20.52
N TYR A 116 -0.70 -9.78 20.50
CA TYR A 116 -1.49 -8.76 21.18
C TYR A 116 -2.88 -8.62 20.55
N ALA A 117 -3.00 -8.65 19.23
CA ALA A 117 -4.28 -8.63 18.51
C ALA A 117 -5.15 -9.84 18.88
N GLU A 118 -4.57 -11.03 18.91
CA GLU A 118 -5.24 -12.28 19.33
C GLU A 118 -5.78 -12.15 20.77
N LYS A 119 -4.94 -11.67 21.68
CA LYS A 119 -5.31 -11.45 23.09
C LYS A 119 -6.45 -10.44 23.24
N CYS A 120 -6.39 -9.32 22.51
CA CYS A 120 -7.41 -8.26 22.59
C CYS A 120 -8.77 -8.71 22.04
N THR A 121 -8.76 -9.51 20.97
CA THR A 121 -9.98 -9.88 20.25
C THR A 121 -10.56 -11.23 20.70
N LYS A 122 -9.76 -12.05 21.40
CA LYS A 122 -10.05 -13.47 21.71
C LYS A 122 -10.25 -14.32 20.44
N LEU A 123 -9.62 -13.91 19.35
CA LEU A 123 -9.53 -14.64 18.10
C LEU A 123 -8.12 -15.20 17.95
N HIS A 124 -7.96 -16.22 17.12
CA HIS A 124 -6.66 -16.79 16.81
C HIS A 124 -6.36 -16.53 15.34
N HIS A 125 -5.15 -16.03 15.04
CA HIS A 125 -4.72 -15.94 13.66
C HIS A 125 -4.38 -17.35 13.18
N CYS A 126 -5.10 -17.87 12.20
CA CYS A 126 -4.79 -19.17 11.63
C CYS A 126 -3.72 -19.00 10.55
N GLN A 127 -2.50 -19.47 10.81
CA GLN A 127 -1.41 -19.49 9.82
C GLN A 127 -1.65 -20.47 8.65
N SER A 128 -2.79 -21.15 8.59
CA SER A 128 -3.05 -22.15 7.56
C SER A 128 -3.16 -21.50 6.19
N HIS A 129 -2.24 -21.87 5.29
CA HIS A 129 -2.40 -21.76 3.85
C HIS A 129 -3.69 -22.47 3.41
N LYS A 130 -4.82 -21.77 3.43
CA LYS A 130 -6.05 -22.21 2.77
C LYS A 130 -6.67 -21.00 2.08
N LYS A 131 -6.81 -21.12 0.76
CA LYS A 131 -7.68 -20.30 -0.07
C LYS A 131 -9.09 -20.32 0.50
N SER A 132 -9.52 -19.22 1.09
CA SER A 132 -10.92 -18.80 1.30
C SER A 132 -10.86 -17.31 1.65
N ASP A 133 -11.55 -16.38 1.00
CA ASP A 133 -12.81 -16.44 0.27
C ASP A 133 -12.74 -15.67 -1.05
N ILE A 134 -12.98 -16.37 -2.16
CA ILE A 134 -13.11 -15.78 -3.50
C ILE A 134 -14.40 -14.91 -3.58
N GLY A 135 -15.43 -15.21 -2.78
CA GLY A 135 -16.77 -14.64 -2.94
C GLY A 135 -16.99 -13.18 -2.51
N ALA A 136 -16.35 -12.68 -1.45
CA ALA A 136 -16.51 -11.26 -1.03
C ALA A 136 -15.72 -10.30 -1.94
N LEU A 137 -14.75 -10.86 -2.65
CA LEU A 137 -13.70 -10.17 -3.35
C LEU A 137 -14.03 -9.97 -4.83
N ASP A 138 -14.68 -10.97 -5.44
CA ASP A 138 -15.30 -10.85 -6.76
C ASP A 138 -16.30 -9.68 -6.80
N ASN A 139 -17.01 -9.39 -5.70
CA ASN A 139 -17.88 -8.22 -5.61
C ASN A 139 -17.11 -6.89 -5.62
N THR A 140 -15.89 -6.84 -5.05
CA THR A 140 -15.04 -5.63 -5.05
C THR A 140 -14.35 -5.45 -6.39
N THR A 141 -13.83 -6.52 -6.99
CA THR A 141 -13.28 -6.53 -8.36
C THR A 141 -14.36 -6.15 -9.38
N LEU A 142 -15.59 -6.66 -9.23
CA LEU A 142 -16.73 -6.29 -10.05
C LEU A 142 -17.15 -4.83 -9.82
N ALA A 143 -17.18 -4.34 -8.59
CA ALA A 143 -17.49 -2.94 -8.29
C ALA A 143 -16.43 -1.98 -8.88
N VAL A 144 -15.14 -2.27 -8.74
CA VAL A 144 -14.06 -1.51 -9.37
C VAL A 144 -14.15 -1.60 -10.89
N SER A 145 -14.46 -2.78 -11.44
CA SER A 145 -14.65 -2.96 -12.89
C SER A 145 -15.89 -2.24 -13.44
N MET A 146 -16.98 -2.20 -12.68
CA MET A 146 -18.21 -1.47 -13.01
C MET A 146 -17.97 0.04 -12.93
N GLU A 147 -17.23 0.51 -11.93
CA GLU A 147 -16.90 1.92 -11.80
C GLU A 147 -15.87 2.37 -12.86
N LEU A 148 -14.92 1.50 -13.22
CA LEU A 148 -14.05 1.67 -14.39
C LEU A 148 -14.84 1.77 -15.70
N LEU A 149 -15.84 0.90 -15.90
CA LEU A 149 -16.71 0.92 -17.09
C LEU A 149 -17.51 2.23 -17.15
N LYS A 150 -18.12 2.64 -16.04
CA LYS A 150 -18.94 3.84 -15.92
C LYS A 150 -18.13 5.12 -16.12
N LEU A 151 -16.92 5.18 -15.55
CA LEU A 151 -16.05 6.35 -15.65
C LEU A 151 -15.25 6.40 -16.95
N LYS A 152 -14.98 5.26 -17.61
CA LYS A 152 -14.42 5.26 -18.98
C LYS A 152 -15.38 5.88 -20.01
N GLU A 153 -16.68 5.83 -19.76
CA GLU A 153 -17.70 6.53 -20.56
C GLU A 153 -17.76 8.03 -20.22
N GLU A 154 -17.55 8.42 -18.95
CA GLU A 154 -17.61 9.81 -18.48
C GLU A 154 -16.29 10.61 -18.65
N THR A 155 -15.15 9.95 -18.77
CA THR A 155 -13.80 10.56 -18.92
C THR A 155 -13.54 11.24 -20.27
N LYS A 156 -14.55 11.30 -21.15
CA LYS A 156 -14.52 12.27 -22.26
C LYS A 156 -14.61 13.74 -21.76
N SER A 157 -14.90 13.98 -20.49
CA SER A 157 -14.88 15.33 -19.92
C SER A 157 -14.64 15.36 -18.39
N ARG A 158 -13.51 15.96 -17.98
CA ARG A 158 -13.14 16.49 -16.63
C ARG A 158 -12.30 15.63 -15.68
N GLU A 159 -11.25 16.28 -15.19
CA GLU A 159 -10.27 15.90 -14.17
C GLU A 159 -10.88 15.49 -12.81
N HIS A 160 -12.16 15.80 -12.56
CA HIS A 160 -12.85 15.51 -11.28
C HIS A 160 -13.16 14.02 -11.07
N GLY A 161 -13.20 13.19 -12.12
CA GLY A 161 -13.49 11.76 -12.01
C GLY A 161 -12.30 10.87 -11.60
N ILE A 162 -11.07 11.39 -11.61
CA ILE A 162 -9.86 10.62 -11.31
C ILE A 162 -9.68 10.41 -9.80
N ILE A 163 -10.07 11.40 -8.99
CA ILE A 163 -9.88 11.34 -7.53
C ILE A 163 -10.66 10.16 -6.90
N PRO A 164 -11.96 9.95 -7.21
CA PRO A 164 -12.68 8.77 -6.72
C PRO A 164 -12.06 7.44 -7.15
N LEU A 165 -11.49 7.37 -8.37
CA LEU A 165 -10.82 6.16 -8.86
C LEU A 165 -9.52 5.87 -8.10
N VAL A 166 -8.70 6.89 -7.86
CA VAL A 166 -7.47 6.72 -7.07
C VAL A 166 -7.82 6.23 -5.68
N GLU A 167 -8.85 6.79 -5.03
CA GLU A 167 -9.31 6.32 -3.72
C GLU A 167 -9.86 4.89 -3.78
N ALA A 168 -10.63 4.53 -4.81
CA ALA A 168 -11.16 3.18 -4.98
C ALA A 168 -10.05 2.13 -5.14
N PHE A 169 -9.06 2.39 -6.01
CA PHE A 169 -7.93 1.49 -6.19
C PHE A 169 -7.00 1.47 -4.97
N THR A 170 -6.87 2.58 -4.26
CA THR A 170 -6.10 2.64 -3.00
C THR A 170 -6.74 1.74 -1.94
N ASN A 171 -8.05 1.82 -1.76
CA ASN A 171 -8.78 0.96 -0.83
C ASN A 171 -8.71 -0.52 -1.27
N TYR A 172 -8.82 -0.77 -2.58
CA TYR A 172 -8.69 -2.11 -3.14
C TYR A 172 -7.30 -2.70 -2.90
N PHE A 173 -6.24 -1.89 -3.05
CA PHE A 173 -4.88 -2.30 -2.72
C PHE A 173 -4.71 -2.64 -1.25
N VAL A 174 -5.17 -1.78 -0.33
CA VAL A 174 -5.10 -2.04 1.12
C VAL A 174 -5.84 -3.32 1.49
N ALA A 175 -7.04 -3.52 0.94
CA ALA A 175 -7.79 -4.75 1.14
C ALA A 175 -7.05 -5.98 0.59
N ALA A 176 -6.42 -5.87 -0.59
CA ALA A 176 -5.63 -6.94 -1.19
C ALA A 176 -4.44 -7.35 -0.32
N VAL A 177 -3.68 -6.38 0.21
CA VAL A 177 -2.57 -6.62 1.14
C VAL A 177 -3.07 -7.27 2.43
N ALA A 178 -4.14 -6.73 3.01
CA ALA A 178 -4.75 -7.26 4.23
C ALA A 178 -5.29 -8.70 4.06
N CYS A 179 -5.78 -9.02 2.86
CA CYS A 179 -6.24 -10.37 2.50
C CYS A 179 -5.11 -11.28 1.96
N LYS A 180 -3.87 -10.78 1.88
CA LYS A 180 -2.69 -11.50 1.34
C LYS A 180 -2.91 -12.02 -0.08
N SER A 181 -3.59 -11.24 -0.92
CA SER A 181 -3.97 -11.60 -2.28
C SER A 181 -3.04 -10.95 -3.30
N LYS A 182 -1.97 -11.67 -3.68
CA LYS A 182 -0.92 -11.12 -4.57
C LYS A 182 -1.44 -10.72 -5.94
N HIS A 183 -2.32 -11.52 -6.55
CA HIS A 183 -2.95 -11.15 -7.82
C HIS A 183 -3.64 -9.77 -7.75
N GLN A 184 -4.34 -9.49 -6.65
CA GLN A 184 -5.06 -8.23 -6.51
C GLN A 184 -4.17 -7.07 -6.10
N GLU A 185 -3.11 -7.31 -5.34
CA GLU A 185 -2.08 -6.31 -5.12
C GLU A 185 -1.53 -5.83 -6.47
N VAL A 186 -1.21 -6.78 -7.36
CA VAL A 186 -0.73 -6.50 -8.72
C VAL A 186 -1.74 -5.71 -9.53
N GLU A 187 -3.01 -6.16 -9.59
CA GLU A 187 -4.06 -5.49 -10.37
C GLU A 187 -4.35 -4.08 -9.85
N SER A 188 -4.34 -3.88 -8.53
CA SER A 188 -4.58 -2.57 -7.92
C SER A 188 -3.46 -1.59 -8.27
N LEU A 189 -2.21 -2.01 -8.14
CA LEU A 189 -1.04 -1.19 -8.46
C LEU A 189 -0.95 -0.90 -9.96
N LYS A 190 -1.31 -1.85 -10.82
CA LYS A 190 -1.43 -1.64 -12.27
C LYS A 190 -2.49 -0.57 -12.57
N GLY A 191 -3.66 -0.66 -11.95
CA GLY A 191 -4.73 0.34 -12.11
C GLY A 191 -4.32 1.74 -11.65
N LEU A 192 -3.67 1.86 -10.49
CA LEU A 192 -3.10 3.13 -10.02
C LEU A 192 -2.06 3.66 -11.00
N GLY A 193 -1.16 2.80 -11.49
CA GLY A 193 -0.16 3.17 -12.49
C GLY A 193 -0.81 3.74 -13.77
N ASP A 194 -1.90 3.12 -14.25
CA ASP A 194 -2.64 3.58 -15.42
C ASP A 194 -3.28 4.96 -15.20
N LEU A 195 -3.86 5.21 -14.02
CA LEU A 195 -4.42 6.52 -13.67
C LEU A 195 -3.34 7.61 -13.62
N HIS A 196 -2.18 7.32 -13.05
CA HIS A 196 -1.04 8.24 -13.01
C HIS A 196 -0.46 8.49 -14.40
N LEU A 197 -0.38 7.45 -15.25
CA LEU A 197 0.06 7.55 -16.63
C LEU A 197 -0.86 8.46 -17.45
N ASP A 198 -2.18 8.30 -17.31
CA ASP A 198 -3.16 9.14 -17.99
C ASP A 198 -3.17 10.57 -17.47
N LYS A 199 -3.05 10.76 -16.16
CA LYS A 199 -2.88 12.09 -15.56
C LYS A 199 -1.64 12.80 -16.10
N GLY A 200 -0.50 12.10 -16.19
CA GLY A 200 0.72 12.63 -16.79
C GLY A 200 0.55 13.00 -18.27
N ARG A 201 -0.23 12.25 -19.05
CA ARG A 201 -0.53 12.60 -20.45
C ARG A 201 -1.39 13.85 -20.58
N ILE A 202 -2.43 13.97 -19.75
CA ILE A 202 -3.36 15.11 -19.76
C ILE A 202 -2.66 16.39 -19.29
N GLY A 203 -1.99 16.31 -18.12
CA GLY A 203 -1.34 17.45 -17.49
C GLY A 203 0.06 17.77 -18.00
N LYS A 204 0.66 16.88 -18.81
CA LYS A 204 2.07 16.92 -19.21
C LYS A 204 3.02 16.96 -18.01
N ASP A 205 2.69 16.18 -16.97
CA ASP A 205 3.43 16.15 -15.71
C ASP A 205 4.40 14.96 -15.67
N GLU A 206 5.70 15.27 -15.62
CA GLU A 206 6.78 14.28 -15.57
C GLU A 206 6.77 13.46 -14.27
N ALA A 207 6.36 14.08 -13.16
CA ALA A 207 6.29 13.42 -11.87
C ALA A 207 5.25 12.29 -11.88
N GLU A 208 4.15 12.48 -12.61
CA GLU A 208 3.08 11.49 -12.75
C GLU A 208 3.53 10.27 -13.57
N PHE A 209 4.33 10.44 -14.62
CA PHE A 209 4.96 9.30 -15.31
C PHE A 209 5.92 8.53 -14.42
N THR A 210 6.67 9.25 -13.58
CA THR A 210 7.61 8.62 -12.65
C THR A 210 6.85 7.79 -11.60
N LYS A 211 5.76 8.32 -11.04
CA LYS A 211 4.87 7.56 -10.14
C LYS A 211 4.28 6.33 -10.82
N ALA A 212 3.79 6.47 -12.06
CA ALA A 212 3.26 5.34 -12.82
C ALA A 212 4.28 4.21 -12.98
N ALA A 213 5.51 4.55 -13.42
CA ALA A 213 6.58 3.57 -13.58
C ALA A 213 6.92 2.86 -12.26
N ARG A 214 6.97 3.59 -11.14
CA ARG A 214 7.25 3.02 -9.81
C ARG A 214 6.12 2.10 -9.32
N LEU A 215 4.86 2.48 -9.54
CA LEU A 215 3.72 1.63 -9.22
C LEU A 215 3.72 0.33 -10.04
N TYR A 216 4.07 0.38 -11.32
CA TYR A 216 4.25 -0.84 -12.12
C TYR A 216 5.42 -1.70 -11.65
N ARG A 217 6.55 -1.10 -11.23
CA ARG A 217 7.66 -1.85 -10.62
C ARG A 217 7.23 -2.54 -9.32
N ALA A 218 6.52 -1.82 -8.45
CA ALA A 218 5.98 -2.41 -7.23
C ALA A 218 4.98 -3.55 -7.50
N ALA A 219 4.21 -3.46 -8.58
CA ALA A 219 3.37 -4.55 -9.05
C ALA A 219 4.21 -5.73 -9.57
N LEU A 220 5.29 -5.46 -10.32
CA LEU A 220 6.20 -6.48 -10.84
C LEU A 220 6.88 -7.27 -9.71
N ASP A 221 7.31 -6.58 -8.65
CA ASP A 221 7.92 -7.18 -7.45
C ASP A 221 6.95 -8.12 -6.69
N ARG A 222 5.65 -7.90 -6.86
CA ARG A 222 4.58 -8.70 -6.25
C ARG A 222 3.98 -9.75 -7.19
N CYS A 223 4.39 -9.76 -8.45
CA CYS A 223 3.83 -10.63 -9.47
C CYS A 223 4.55 -11.99 -9.52
N GLU A 224 3.78 -13.07 -9.35
CA GLU A 224 4.24 -14.46 -9.43
C GLU A 224 4.02 -15.09 -10.81
N GLU A 225 3.18 -14.49 -11.66
CA GLU A 225 2.78 -15.02 -12.97
C GLU A 225 3.70 -14.52 -14.09
N PRO A 226 4.36 -15.41 -14.87
CA PRO A 226 5.31 -15.00 -15.92
C PRO A 226 4.73 -14.05 -16.98
N ASP A 227 3.55 -14.36 -17.51
CA ASP A 227 2.89 -13.53 -18.54
C ASP A 227 2.49 -12.15 -18.00
N GLY A 228 2.12 -12.09 -16.70
CA GLY A 228 1.85 -10.84 -15.99
C GLY A 228 3.09 -9.98 -15.85
N ARG A 229 4.26 -10.59 -15.63
CA ARG A 229 5.55 -9.89 -15.53
C ARG A 229 5.93 -9.21 -16.84
N GLU A 230 5.87 -9.91 -17.98
CA GLU A 230 6.17 -9.32 -19.29
C GLU A 230 5.25 -8.13 -19.60
N THR A 231 3.96 -8.25 -19.29
CA THR A 231 3.00 -7.14 -19.44
C THR A 231 3.40 -5.91 -18.60
N LEU A 232 3.88 -6.12 -17.38
CA LEU A 232 4.32 -5.04 -16.50
C LEU A 232 5.63 -4.41 -16.98
N GLU A 233 6.59 -5.20 -17.48
CA GLU A 233 7.83 -4.70 -18.08
C GLU A 233 7.53 -3.76 -19.26
N HIS A 234 6.62 -4.15 -20.15
CA HIS A 234 6.18 -3.28 -21.25
C HIS A 234 5.52 -1.99 -20.76
N ARG A 235 4.72 -2.04 -19.70
CA ARG A 235 4.09 -0.84 -19.11
C ARG A 235 5.13 0.11 -18.50
N ILE A 236 6.13 -0.43 -17.80
CA ILE A 236 7.26 0.34 -17.26
C ILE A 236 8.03 1.01 -18.39
N GLU A 237 8.44 0.25 -19.40
CA GLU A 237 9.18 0.78 -20.54
C GLU A 237 8.38 1.88 -21.26
N TYR A 238 7.08 1.65 -21.44
CA TYR A 238 6.18 2.62 -22.06
C TYR A 238 6.08 3.92 -21.26
N ALA A 239 5.85 3.86 -19.94
CA ALA A 239 5.77 5.05 -19.09
C ALA A 239 7.06 5.88 -19.16
N GLU A 240 8.22 5.22 -19.06
CA GLU A 240 9.53 5.88 -19.16
C GLU A 240 9.79 6.46 -20.57
N LYS A 241 9.32 5.80 -21.62
CA LYS A 241 9.42 6.28 -22.99
C LYS A 241 8.57 7.53 -23.23
N VAL A 242 7.34 7.56 -22.71
CA VAL A 242 6.46 8.73 -22.81
C VAL A 242 7.04 9.91 -22.04
N LYS A 243 7.53 9.67 -20.82
CA LYS A 243 8.27 10.66 -20.01
C LYS A 243 9.40 11.32 -20.80
N ARG A 244 10.31 10.52 -21.36
CA ARG A 244 11.44 11.00 -22.18
C ARG A 244 11.04 11.82 -23.41
N ARG A 245 9.87 11.57 -23.98
CA ARG A 245 9.38 12.30 -25.16
C ARG A 245 8.84 13.68 -24.80
N GLN A 246 8.27 13.84 -23.61
CA GLN A 246 7.76 15.14 -23.15
C GLN A 246 8.87 16.09 -22.69
N VAL A 247 9.98 15.58 -22.17
CA VAL A 247 11.17 16.37 -21.77
C VAL A 247 11.88 17.03 -22.97
N LYS A 248 11.64 16.55 -24.20
CA LYS A 248 12.30 17.04 -25.42
C LYS A 248 11.56 18.17 -26.15
N ILE A 249 10.49 18.71 -25.55
CA ILE A 249 9.68 19.82 -26.10
C ILE A 249 9.93 21.06 -25.24
#